data_AF-A0A7S1DUD1-F1
#
_entry.id   AF-A0A7S1DUD1-F1
#
_cell.length_a   1.000
_cell.length_b   1.000
_cell.length_c   1.000
_cell.angle_alpha   90.00
_cell.angle_beta   90.00
_cell.angle_gamma   90.00
#
_symmetry.space_group_name_H-M   'P 1'
#
loop_
_entity.id
_entity.type
_entity.pdbx_description
1 polymer ?
#
loop_
_entity_poly.entity_id
_entity_poly.type
_entity_poly.pdbx_seq_one_letter_code
_entity_poly.pdbx_strand_id
1 'polypeptide(L)'
;LLAAFRAPGSTSPLEATAAQCHMSFAFHRMRARAVACGAFLVLSMTATAQDSLEIATLDNSAMGPLAISVLRQAYGKLGVDLKTRVLPLRRGVQMADRGEIDGDLLHSLPSLKEWDNLIVVRVPL
;
A
#
# COMPACT_ATOMS: atom_id res chain seq x y z
N LEU A 1 22.43 -41.86 73.52
CA LEU A 1 21.59 -41.65 72.32
C LEU A 1 22.42 -40.82 71.34
N LEU A 2 22.78 -41.39 70.19
CA LEU A 2 23.64 -40.82 69.15
C LEU A 2 22.82 -39.89 68.23
N ALA A 3 23.39 -38.76 67.78
CA ALA A 3 23.01 -38.11 66.52
C ALA A 3 24.19 -37.31 65.96
N ALA A 4 24.49 -37.52 64.68
CA ALA A 4 25.55 -36.91 63.90
C ALA A 4 25.00 -36.32 62.59
N PHE A 5 25.82 -35.49 61.92
CA PHE A 5 25.70 -34.96 60.54
C PHE A 5 24.65 -33.84 60.30
N ARG A 6 24.84 -32.84 59.42
CA ARG A 6 25.82 -32.52 58.35
C ARG A 6 25.75 -31.00 58.09
N ALA A 7 26.87 -30.34 57.79
CA ALA A 7 26.88 -28.98 57.24
C ALA A 7 26.54 -29.00 55.73
N PRO A 8 25.71 -28.09 55.20
CA PRO A 8 25.78 -27.65 53.81
C PRO A 8 26.64 -26.37 53.78
N GLY A 9 27.73 -26.28 53.03
CA GLY A 9 27.87 -26.69 51.64
C GLY A 9 28.06 -25.41 50.83
N SER A 10 29.32 -25.12 50.51
CA SER A 10 29.80 -24.00 49.71
C SER A 10 28.97 -23.78 48.43
N THR A 11 28.45 -22.58 48.24
CA THR A 11 27.89 -22.13 46.95
C THR A 11 29.03 -22.00 45.94
N SER A 12 28.97 -22.79 44.88
CA SER A 12 29.96 -22.82 43.79
C SER A 12 29.70 -21.69 42.78
N PRO A 13 30.74 -21.20 42.07
CA PRO A 13 30.66 -20.05 41.16
C PRO A 13 29.93 -20.29 39.82
N LEU A 14 29.20 -21.41 39.68
CA LEU A 14 28.56 -21.82 38.42
C LEU A 14 27.13 -21.28 38.23
N GLU A 15 26.45 -20.82 39.29
CA GLU A 15 25.10 -20.24 39.17
C GLU A 15 25.11 -18.77 38.72
N ALA A 16 26.19 -18.02 38.96
CA ALA A 16 26.28 -16.61 38.59
C ALA A 16 26.38 -16.40 37.06
N THR A 17 27.03 -17.32 36.35
CA THR A 17 27.25 -17.25 34.90
C THR A 17 25.97 -17.52 34.08
N ALA A 18 25.04 -18.33 34.60
CA ALA A 18 23.78 -18.62 33.91
C ALA A 18 22.84 -17.40 33.86
N ALA A 19 22.78 -16.62 34.94
CA ALA A 19 21.97 -15.40 35.02
C ALA A 19 22.49 -14.27 34.13
N GLN A 20 23.82 -14.12 34.02
CA GLN A 20 24.46 -13.12 33.15
C GLN A 20 24.26 -13.41 31.65
N CYS A 21 24.19 -14.68 31.26
CA CYS A 21 23.96 -15.07 29.87
C CYS A 21 22.52 -14.72 29.42
N HIS A 22 21.52 -14.97 30.28
CA HIS A 22 20.10 -14.76 29.95
C HIS A 22 19.71 -13.27 29.75
N MET A 23 20.32 -12.34 30.50
CA MET A 23 20.04 -10.90 30.35
C MET A 23 20.66 -10.29 29.08
N SER A 24 21.83 -10.78 28.65
CA SER A 24 22.50 -10.29 27.44
C SER A 24 21.71 -10.62 26.17
N PHE A 25 21.09 -11.81 26.12
CA PHE A 25 20.22 -12.22 25.01
C PHE A 25 18.90 -11.42 24.92
N ALA A 26 18.33 -11.01 26.05
CA ALA A 26 17.09 -10.21 26.07
C ALA A 26 17.32 -8.79 25.52
N PHE A 27 18.47 -8.18 25.84
CA PHE A 27 18.83 -6.84 25.37
C PHE A 27 19.08 -6.79 23.86
N HIS A 28 19.68 -7.84 23.28
CA HIS A 28 19.86 -7.96 21.83
C HIS A 28 18.54 -8.16 21.07
N ARG A 29 17.60 -8.93 21.63
CA ARG A 29 16.26 -9.13 21.03
C ARG A 29 15.41 -7.85 21.01
N MET A 30 15.54 -6.98 22.02
CA MET A 30 14.86 -5.68 22.03
C MET A 30 15.46 -4.68 21.04
N ARG A 31 16.78 -4.66 20.89
CA ARG A 31 17.47 -3.81 19.89
C ARG A 31 17.15 -4.26 18.46
N ALA A 32 17.11 -5.56 18.21
CA ALA A 32 16.72 -6.11 16.90
C ALA A 32 15.28 -5.75 16.52
N ARG A 33 14.35 -5.76 17.49
CA ARG A 33 12.94 -5.37 17.26
C ARG A 33 12.78 -3.88 16.99
N ALA A 34 13.50 -3.03 17.71
CA ALA A 34 13.48 -1.58 17.48
C ALA A 34 14.06 -1.22 16.10
N VAL A 35 15.15 -1.90 15.69
CA VAL A 35 15.74 -1.73 14.35
C VAL A 35 14.80 -2.23 13.25
N ALA A 36 14.15 -3.39 13.44
CA ALA A 36 13.18 -3.91 12.47
C ALA A 36 11.96 -2.99 12.31
N CYS A 37 11.46 -2.42 13.40
CA CYS A 37 10.34 -1.47 13.37
C CYS A 37 10.75 -0.12 12.73
N GLY A 38 11.95 0.37 13.04
CA GLY A 38 12.52 1.55 12.39
C GLY A 38 12.75 1.35 10.88
N ALA A 39 13.25 0.19 10.48
CA ALA A 39 13.42 -0.15 9.06
C ALA A 39 12.08 -0.22 8.30
N PHE A 40 11.02 -0.72 8.93
CA PHE A 40 9.68 -0.77 8.35
C PHE A 40 9.07 0.64 8.11
N LEU A 41 9.30 1.57 9.04
CA LEU A 41 8.84 2.96 8.90
C LEU A 41 9.60 3.70 7.79
N VAL A 42 10.91 3.48 7.66
CA VAL A 42 11.72 4.10 6.59
C VAL A 42 11.32 3.57 5.21
N LEU A 43 11.00 2.27 5.09
CA LEU A 43 10.53 1.68 3.81
C LEU A 43 9.18 2.25 3.34
N SER A 44 8.33 2.71 4.26
CA SER A 44 7.00 3.23 3.91
C SER A 44 7.07 4.64 3.29
N MET A 45 8.16 5.37 3.49
CA MET A 45 8.32 6.74 2.97
C MET A 45 8.71 6.79 1.48
N THR A 46 9.12 5.66 0.89
CA THR A 46 9.50 5.60 -0.54
C THR A 46 8.34 5.21 -1.45
N ALA A 47 7.12 5.10 -0.94
CA ALA A 47 5.93 4.94 -1.77
C ALA A 47 5.64 6.26 -2.49
N THR A 48 6.24 6.44 -3.66
CA THR A 48 5.90 7.55 -4.56
C THR A 48 4.51 7.25 -5.15
N ALA A 49 3.54 8.11 -4.88
CA ALA A 49 2.26 8.06 -5.58
C ALA A 49 2.52 8.21 -7.08
N GLN A 50 1.79 7.47 -7.91
CA GLN A 50 1.93 7.57 -9.36
C GLN A 50 1.37 8.92 -9.82
N ASP A 51 2.26 9.83 -10.22
CA ASP A 51 1.91 11.21 -10.61
C ASP A 51 1.17 11.30 -11.96
N SER A 52 0.81 10.17 -12.58
CA SER A 52 0.08 10.18 -13.85
C SER A 52 -1.14 9.27 -13.83
N LEU A 53 -2.28 9.83 -14.24
CA LEU A 53 -3.57 9.18 -14.41
C LEU A 53 -3.79 8.88 -15.89
N GLU A 54 -4.05 7.63 -16.26
CA GLU A 54 -4.37 7.21 -17.62
C GLU A 54 -5.86 6.92 -17.78
N ILE A 55 -6.52 7.69 -18.65
CA ILE A 55 -7.95 7.57 -18.92
C ILE A 55 -8.19 7.25 -20.40
N ALA A 56 -9.06 6.28 -20.67
CA ALA A 56 -9.53 6.00 -22.01
C ALA A 56 -10.59 7.00 -22.48
N THR A 57 -10.55 7.33 -23.78
CA THR A 57 -11.56 8.17 -24.44
C THR A 57 -12.02 7.51 -25.72
N LEU A 58 -13.27 7.78 -26.07
CA LEU A 58 -13.87 7.37 -27.32
C LEU A 58 -13.23 8.06 -28.54
N ASP A 59 -13.00 7.27 -29.57
CA ASP A 59 -12.69 7.77 -30.91
C ASP A 59 -13.93 8.48 -31.48
N ASN A 60 -13.79 9.73 -31.93
CA ASN A 60 -14.85 10.59 -32.48
C ASN A 60 -15.95 11.08 -31.51
N SER A 61 -15.64 11.23 -30.23
CA SER A 61 -16.55 11.91 -29.30
C SER A 61 -16.47 13.44 -29.43
N ALA A 62 -17.61 14.10 -29.69
CA ALA A 62 -17.70 15.56 -29.65
C ALA A 62 -17.44 16.14 -28.24
N MET A 63 -17.75 15.37 -27.19
CA MET A 63 -17.59 15.79 -25.78
C MET A 63 -16.24 15.39 -25.18
N GLY A 64 -15.50 14.47 -25.83
CA GLY A 64 -14.24 13.93 -25.34
C GLY A 64 -13.20 15.01 -25.05
N PRO A 65 -12.89 15.91 -26.00
CA PRO A 65 -11.94 17.00 -25.78
C PRO A 65 -12.33 17.93 -24.63
N LEU A 66 -13.63 18.24 -24.49
CA LEU A 66 -14.12 19.09 -23.40
C LEU A 66 -13.93 18.41 -22.04
N ALA A 67 -14.36 17.16 -21.89
CA ALA A 67 -14.18 16.39 -20.67
C ALA A 67 -12.70 16.26 -20.28
N ILE A 68 -11.83 15.96 -21.26
CA ILE A 68 -10.37 15.89 -21.05
C ILE A 68 -9.82 17.24 -20.57
N SER A 69 -10.29 18.36 -21.14
CA SER A 69 -9.82 19.69 -20.73
C SER A 69 -10.18 20.02 -19.27
N VAL A 70 -11.38 19.64 -18.83
CA VAL A 70 -11.84 19.83 -17.45
C VAL A 70 -11.01 18.95 -16.50
N LEU A 71 -10.82 17.68 -16.85
CA LEU A 71 -10.04 16.74 -16.05
C LEU A 71 -8.58 17.18 -15.96
N ARG A 72 -7.96 17.59 -17.07
CA ARG A 72 -6.58 18.08 -17.09
C ARG A 72 -6.38 19.29 -16.19
N GLN A 73 -7.35 20.21 -16.16
CA GLN A 73 -7.30 21.37 -15.24
C GLN A 73 -7.50 20.95 -13.78
N ALA A 74 -8.44 20.05 -13.50
CA ALA A 74 -8.75 19.60 -12.14
C ALA A 74 -7.58 18.82 -11.53
N TYR A 75 -7.07 17.81 -12.25
CA TYR A 75 -5.95 16.99 -11.80
C TYR A 75 -4.62 17.74 -11.85
N GLY A 76 -4.44 18.67 -12.78
CA GLY A 76 -3.27 19.55 -12.83
C GLY A 76 -3.11 20.41 -11.57
N LYS A 77 -4.20 20.84 -10.93
CA LYS A 77 -4.16 21.55 -9.63
C LYS A 77 -3.64 20.66 -8.49
N LEU A 78 -3.71 19.35 -8.65
CA LEU A 78 -3.23 18.34 -7.69
C LEU A 78 -1.82 17.84 -8.03
N GLY A 79 -1.19 18.37 -9.08
CA GLY A 79 0.11 17.90 -9.56
C GLY A 79 0.06 16.56 -10.30
N VAL A 80 -1.13 16.09 -10.69
CA VAL A 80 -1.32 14.82 -11.42
C VAL A 80 -1.38 15.09 -12.92
N ASP A 81 -0.49 14.44 -13.68
CA ASP A 81 -0.51 14.45 -15.14
C ASP A 81 -1.61 13.54 -15.69
N LEU A 82 -2.33 14.02 -16.70
CA LEU A 82 -3.40 13.27 -17.35
C LEU A 82 -2.93 12.75 -18.71
N LYS A 83 -2.87 11.43 -18.84
CA LYS A 83 -2.66 10.70 -20.08
C LYS A 83 -3.98 10.19 -20.62
N THR A 84 -4.15 10.26 -21.93
CA THR A 84 -5.39 9.85 -22.58
C THR A 84 -5.10 8.81 -23.66
N ARG A 85 -5.89 7.75 -23.70
CA ARG A 85 -5.79 6.70 -24.71
C ARG A 85 -7.07 6.59 -25.52
N VAL A 86 -6.98 6.77 -26.84
CA VAL A 86 -8.14 6.60 -27.71
C VAL A 86 -8.38 5.11 -27.91
N LEU A 87 -9.54 4.61 -27.47
CA LEU A 87 -9.91 3.21 -27.56
C LEU A 87 -11.34 3.04 -28.10
N PRO A 88 -11.64 1.90 -28.74
CA PRO A 88 -13.02 1.54 -29.05
C PRO A 88 -13.87 1.43 -27.78
N LEU A 89 -15.15 1.82 -27.87
CA LEU A 89 -16.11 1.95 -26.78
C LEU A 89 -15.97 0.91 -25.64
N ARG A 90 -16.16 -0.39 -25.90
CA ARG A 90 -16.09 -1.39 -24.81
C ARG A 90 -14.67 -1.65 -24.28
N ARG A 91 -13.62 -1.33 -25.04
CA ARG A 91 -12.25 -1.70 -24.68
C ARG A 91 -11.73 -0.87 -23.51
N GLY A 92 -12.05 0.42 -23.46
CA GLY A 92 -11.63 1.27 -22.36
C GLY A 92 -12.21 0.80 -21.02
N VAL A 93 -13.52 0.58 -20.97
CA VAL A 93 -14.21 0.04 -19.79
C VAL A 93 -13.64 -1.32 -19.34
N GLN A 94 -13.37 -2.23 -20.28
CA GLN A 94 -12.78 -3.54 -19.97
C GLN A 94 -11.36 -3.42 -19.39
N MET A 95 -10.54 -2.49 -19.90
CA MET A 95 -9.19 -2.26 -19.39
C MET A 95 -9.23 -1.60 -18.00
N ALA A 96 -10.17 -0.67 -17.78
CA ALA A 96 -10.38 -0.04 -16.48
C ALA A 96 -10.85 -1.06 -15.42
N ASP A 97 -11.78 -1.95 -15.78
CA ASP A 97 -12.27 -3.01 -14.88
C ASP A 97 -11.15 -3.95 -14.42
N ARG A 98 -10.13 -4.15 -15.26
CA ARG A 98 -8.93 -4.96 -14.95
C ARG A 98 -7.82 -4.21 -14.24
N GLY A 99 -7.95 -2.89 -14.06
CA GLY A 99 -6.90 -2.02 -13.51
C GLY A 99 -5.70 -1.82 -14.46
N GLU A 100 -5.89 -2.03 -15.78
CA GLU A 100 -4.85 -1.75 -16.78
C GLU A 100 -4.75 -0.24 -17.09
N ILE A 101 -5.84 0.49 -16.87
CA ILE A 101 -5.94 1.96 -16.92
C ILE A 101 -6.80 2.42 -15.74
N ASP A 102 -6.74 3.71 -15.41
CA ASP A 102 -7.41 4.24 -14.22
C ASP A 102 -8.90 4.55 -14.45
N GLY A 103 -9.32 4.73 -15.71
CA GLY A 103 -10.71 5.00 -16.02
C GLY A 103 -11.02 5.14 -17.50
N ASP A 104 -12.29 5.42 -17.79
CA ASP A 104 -12.80 5.58 -19.13
C ASP A 104 -13.86 6.71 -19.17
N LEU A 105 -13.94 7.44 -20.28
CA LEU A 105 -14.84 8.57 -20.47
C LEU A 105 -16.05 8.22 -21.32
N LEU A 106 -17.18 8.83 -20.95
CA LEU A 106 -18.38 8.97 -21.78
C LEU A 106 -19.03 7.64 -22.14
N HIS A 107 -19.66 7.01 -21.15
CA HIS A 107 -20.48 5.83 -21.33
C HIS A 107 -21.95 6.04 -20.96
N SER A 108 -22.81 5.26 -21.60
CA SER A 108 -24.21 5.17 -21.19
C SER A 108 -24.33 4.38 -19.89
N LEU A 109 -25.20 4.81 -18.97
CA LEU A 109 -25.44 4.07 -17.71
C LEU A 109 -25.81 2.59 -17.94
N PRO A 110 -26.63 2.21 -18.95
CA PRO A 110 -26.90 0.80 -19.24
C PRO A 110 -25.65 0.00 -19.58
N SER A 111 -24.69 0.58 -20.31
CA SER A 111 -23.45 -0.11 -20.70
C SER A 111 -22.48 -0.36 -19.55
N LEU A 112 -22.67 0.32 -18.42
CA LEU A 112 -21.81 0.19 -17.24
C LEU A 112 -22.35 -0.83 -16.21
N LYS A 113 -23.56 -1.36 -16.39
CA LYS A 113 -24.21 -2.27 -15.42
C LYS A 113 -23.51 -3.61 -15.24
N GLU A 114 -22.70 -4.02 -16.21
CA GLU A 114 -22.02 -5.33 -16.21
C GLU A 114 -20.60 -5.28 -15.61
N TRP A 115 -20.15 -4.11 -15.14
CA TRP A 115 -18.78 -3.89 -14.67
C TRP A 115 -18.77 -3.52 -13.17
N ASP A 116 -18.69 -4.54 -12.33
CA ASP A 116 -18.86 -4.40 -10.87
C ASP A 116 -17.68 -3.70 -10.17
N ASN A 117 -16.50 -3.69 -10.80
CA ASN A 117 -15.30 -3.07 -10.20
C ASN A 117 -15.20 -1.57 -10.49
N LEU A 118 -16.11 -1.02 -11.29
CA LEU A 118 -16.04 0.37 -11.75
C LEU A 118 -16.90 1.30 -10.91
N ILE A 119 -16.30 2.42 -10.50
CA ILE A 119 -17.02 3.51 -9.85
C ILE A 119 -17.58 4.44 -10.92
N VAL A 120 -18.91 4.48 -11.04
CA VAL A 120 -19.59 5.35 -12.01
C VAL A 120 -19.74 6.76 -11.46
N VAL A 121 -18.94 7.69 -11.99
CA VAL A 121 -19.04 9.13 -11.67
C VAL A 121 -20.04 9.80 -12.60
N ARG A 122 -21.17 10.28 -12.04
CA ARG A 122 -22.19 11.00 -12.79
C ARG A 122 -21.90 12.49 -12.75
N VAL A 123 -21.58 13.06 -13.91
CA VAL A 123 -21.36 14.50 -14.05
C VAL A 123 -22.49 15.10 -14.89
N PRO A 124 -23.16 16.16 -14.44
CA PRO A 124 -23.99 16.97 -15.32
C PRO A 124 -23.06 17.73 -16.26
N LEU A 125 -22.99 17.31 -17.51
CA LEU A 125 -22.25 17.98 -18.58
C LEU A 125 -23.20 18.88 -19.38
#